data_AF-Q9KUK8-F1
#
_entry.id   AF-Q9KUK8-F1
#
_cell.length_a   1.000
_cell.length_b   1.000
_cell.length_c   1.000
_cell.angle_alpha   90.00
_cell.angle_beta   90.00
_cell.angle_gamma   90.00
#
_symmetry.space_group_name_H-M   'P 1'
#
loop_
_entity.id
_entity.type
_entity.pdbx_description
1 polymer ?
#
loop_
_entity_poly.entity_id
_entity_poly.type
_entity_poly.pdbx_seq_one_letter_code
_entity_poly.pdbx_strand_id
1 'polypeptide(L)'
;MNPKTSEYQKQQRYQENEILEHAAEILANRYVRGDALTNPDATKEYVRCKLGSYEREVFALLLLDNQNRLIEFKELFQGTVDAASVYPREVVKAVLEVNAAAVIFAHNHPSGDSTPSQADRRITERLKDTLALVDVRVLDHIVTGDTCTSFAERGWL
;
A
#
# COMPACT_ATOMS: atom_id res chain seq x y z
N MET A 1 4.79 0.29 35.27
CA MET A 1 4.47 1.19 34.15
C MET A 1 3.21 1.95 34.53
N ASN A 2 3.23 3.28 34.59
CA ASN A 2 2.12 4.10 35.10
C ASN A 2 0.93 4.06 34.11
N PRO A 3 -0.28 3.62 34.51
CA PRO A 3 -1.41 3.49 33.59
C PRO A 3 -1.75 4.79 32.84
N LYS A 4 -1.57 5.95 33.49
CA LYS A 4 -1.80 7.26 32.87
C LYS A 4 -0.83 7.57 31.71
N THR A 5 0.41 7.06 31.76
CA THR A 5 1.39 7.25 30.68
C THR A 5 1.00 6.45 29.44
N SER A 6 0.44 5.26 29.61
CA SER A 6 -0.01 4.42 28.48
C SER A 6 -1.21 5.03 27.77
N GLU A 7 -2.18 5.57 28.50
CA GLU A 7 -3.34 6.26 27.90
C GLU A 7 -2.92 7.50 27.11
N TYR A 8 -2.02 8.32 27.66
CA TYR A 8 -1.50 9.50 26.96
C TYR A 8 -0.80 9.13 25.64
N GLN A 9 0.06 8.11 25.66
CA GLN A 9 0.75 7.62 24.46
C GLN A 9 -0.24 7.10 23.40
N LYS A 10 -1.30 6.39 23.83
CA LYS A 10 -2.36 5.93 22.92
C LYS A 10 -3.11 7.10 22.30
N GLN A 11 -3.45 8.13 23.09
CA GLN A 11 -4.16 9.31 22.62
C GLN A 11 -3.32 10.10 21.61
N GLN A 12 -2.03 10.26 21.88
CA GLN A 12 -1.10 10.94 20.98
C GLN A 12 -0.98 10.19 19.64
N ARG A 13 -0.79 8.88 19.67
CA ARG A 13 -0.75 8.05 18.44
C ARG A 13 -2.05 8.10 17.64
N TYR A 14 -3.19 8.16 18.32
CA TYR A 14 -4.48 8.32 17.65
C TYR A 14 -4.55 9.65 16.87
N GLN A 15 -4.12 10.75 17.50
CA GLN A 15 -4.06 12.07 16.84
C GLN A 15 -3.08 12.08 15.67
N GLU A 16 -1.91 11.44 15.82
CA GLU A 16 -0.92 11.32 14.74
C GLU A 16 -1.49 10.55 13.53
N ASN A 17 -2.18 9.43 13.77
CA ASN A 17 -2.82 8.66 12.70
C ASN A 17 -3.96 9.42 12.01
N GLU A 18 -4.76 10.20 12.74
CA GLU A 18 -5.80 11.06 12.17
C GLU A 18 -5.20 12.14 11.25
N ILE A 19 -4.09 12.75 11.66
CA ILE A 19 -3.35 13.73 10.84
C ILE A 19 -2.80 13.07 9.57
N LEU A 20 -2.22 11.87 9.69
CA LEU A 20 -1.69 11.12 8.54
C LEU A 20 -2.79 10.71 7.56
N GLU A 21 -3.96 10.29 8.06
CA GLU A 21 -5.10 9.96 7.22
C GLU A 21 -5.59 11.19 6.46
N HIS A 22 -5.73 12.34 7.13
CA HIS A 22 -6.06 13.60 6.45
C HIS A 22 -4.99 14.04 5.44
N ALA A 23 -3.71 13.85 5.73
CA ALA A 23 -2.64 14.11 4.77
C ALA A 23 -2.77 13.20 3.54
N ALA A 24 -3.08 11.92 3.75
CA ALA A 24 -3.33 10.97 2.66
C ALA A 24 -4.55 11.36 1.83
N GLU A 25 -5.64 11.83 2.44
CA GLU A 25 -6.81 12.34 1.73
C GLU A 25 -6.48 13.58 0.89
N ILE A 26 -5.68 14.51 1.42
CA ILE A 26 -5.22 15.70 0.68
C ILE A 26 -4.36 15.28 -0.51
N LEU A 27 -3.40 14.37 -0.32
CA LEU A 27 -2.58 13.82 -1.39
C LEU A 27 -3.46 13.13 -2.43
N ALA A 28 -4.44 12.34 -1.99
CA ALA A 28 -5.34 11.62 -2.86
C ALA A 28 -6.13 12.57 -3.77
N ASN A 29 -6.68 13.63 -3.19
CA ASN A 29 -7.46 14.63 -3.91
C ASN A 29 -6.60 15.47 -4.86
N ARG A 30 -5.36 15.77 -4.48
CA ARG A 30 -4.45 16.59 -5.30
C ARG A 30 -3.84 15.82 -6.47
N TYR A 31 -3.37 14.60 -6.24
CA TYR A 31 -2.42 13.94 -7.15
C TYR A 31 -2.81 12.53 -7.59
N VAL A 32 -3.87 11.97 -7.01
CA VAL A 32 -4.18 10.54 -7.16
C VAL A 32 -5.55 10.31 -7.81
N ARG A 33 -6.54 11.16 -7.52
CA ARG A 33 -7.89 11.13 -8.11
C ARG A 33 -8.07 12.14 -9.26
N GLY A 34 -7.49 13.34 -9.12
CA GLY A 34 -7.66 14.44 -10.08
C GLY A 34 -6.66 14.39 -11.23
N ASP A 35 -5.38 14.19 -10.88
CA ASP A 35 -4.33 13.81 -11.82
C ASP A 35 -4.11 12.30 -11.71
N ALA A 36 -3.83 11.65 -12.84
CA ALA A 36 -3.39 10.26 -12.86
C ALA A 36 -2.20 10.08 -11.90
N LEU A 37 -2.06 8.91 -11.25
CA LEU A 37 -0.87 8.52 -10.47
C LEU A 37 0.38 8.45 -11.37
N THR A 38 0.82 9.62 -11.81
CA THR A 38 1.90 9.86 -12.76
C THR A 38 3.14 10.38 -12.06
N ASN A 39 3.00 10.73 -10.78
CA ASN A 39 4.11 11.09 -9.91
C ASN A 39 4.38 9.93 -8.91
N PRO A 40 5.46 9.14 -9.13
CA PRO A 40 5.85 8.07 -8.22
C PRO A 40 6.11 8.54 -6.79
N ASP A 41 6.66 9.74 -6.61
CA ASP A 41 6.94 10.29 -5.28
C ASP A 41 5.65 10.60 -4.51
N ALA A 42 4.66 11.20 -5.17
CA ALA A 42 3.34 11.41 -4.57
C ALA A 42 2.65 10.10 -4.18
N THR A 43 2.85 9.04 -4.99
CA THR A 43 2.34 7.70 -4.68
C THR A 43 3.03 7.10 -3.45
N LYS A 44 4.36 7.21 -3.38
CA LYS A 44 5.15 6.75 -2.21
C LYS A 44 4.79 7.50 -0.94
N GLU A 45 4.56 8.82 -1.01
CA GLU A 45 4.09 9.62 0.13
C GLU A 45 2.69 9.22 0.56
N TYR A 46 1.76 9.04 -0.39
CA TYR A 46 0.41 8.57 -0.11
C TYR A 46 0.44 7.21 0.62
N VAL A 47 1.21 6.25 0.11
CA VAL A 47 1.37 4.94 0.75
C VAL A 47 1.98 5.06 2.15
N ARG A 48 2.98 5.93 2.33
CA ARG A 48 3.60 6.16 3.66
C ARG A 48 2.59 6.75 4.65
N CYS A 49 1.77 7.70 4.23
CA CYS A 49 0.72 8.25 5.08
C CYS A 49 -0.34 7.20 5.45
N LYS A 50 -0.72 6.33 4.51
CA LYS A 50 -1.74 5.29 4.73
C LYS A 50 -1.25 4.11 5.58
N LEU A 51 -0.01 3.65 5.39
CA LEU A 51 0.48 2.39 5.97
C LEU A 51 1.69 2.54 6.91
N GLY A 52 2.42 3.65 6.83
CA GLY A 52 3.72 3.80 7.50
C GLY A 52 3.66 3.76 9.03
N SER A 53 2.52 4.10 9.64
CA SER A 53 2.34 4.07 11.10
C SER A 53 1.82 2.74 11.65
N TYR A 54 1.57 1.75 10.80
CA TYR A 54 1.05 0.46 11.23
C TYR A 54 2.13 -0.36 11.97
N GLU A 55 1.82 -0.84 13.17
CA GLU A 55 2.71 -1.68 14.00
C GLU A 55 2.78 -3.15 13.52
N ARG A 56 2.01 -3.50 12.49
CA ARG A 56 1.99 -4.82 11.84
C ARG A 56 2.03 -4.64 10.35
N GLU A 57 2.53 -5.66 9.64
CA GLU A 57 2.52 -5.64 8.19
C GLU A 57 1.08 -5.67 7.65
N VAL A 58 0.78 -4.77 6.74
CA VAL A 58 -0.50 -4.68 6.02
C VAL A 58 -0.21 -4.63 4.55
N PHE A 59 -0.79 -5.56 3.80
CA PHE A 59 -0.75 -5.59 2.34
C PHE A 59 -2.03 -4.96 1.79
N ALA A 60 -1.88 -3.93 0.97
CA ALA A 60 -2.95 -3.14 0.39
C ALA A 60 -2.82 -3.02 -1.14
N LEU A 61 -3.93 -2.66 -1.77
CA LEU A 61 -4.06 -2.38 -3.19
C LEU A 61 -4.45 -0.92 -3.39
N LEU A 62 -3.79 -0.24 -4.33
CA LEU A 62 -4.31 0.96 -4.97
C LEU A 62 -4.93 0.52 -6.29
N LEU A 63 -6.26 0.54 -6.37
CA LEU A 63 -7.05 0.08 -7.51
C LEU A 63 -7.30 1.26 -8.46
N LEU A 64 -6.90 1.12 -9.73
CA LEU A 64 -6.81 2.24 -10.68
C LEU A 64 -7.67 2.02 -11.92
N ASP A 65 -8.16 3.12 -12.50
CA ASP A 65 -8.84 3.12 -13.80
C ASP A 65 -7.84 3.08 -14.99
N ASN A 66 -8.36 3.09 -16.21
CA ASN A 66 -7.56 3.09 -17.44
C ASN A 66 -6.65 4.32 -17.60
N GLN A 67 -6.95 5.42 -16.90
CA GLN A 67 -6.16 6.64 -16.87
C GLN A 67 -5.23 6.68 -15.64
N ASN A 68 -5.07 5.56 -14.93
CA ASN A 68 -4.27 5.42 -13.71
C ASN A 68 -4.74 6.34 -12.57
N ARG A 69 -6.04 6.68 -12.50
CA ARG A 69 -6.63 7.41 -11.38
C ARG A 69 -7.11 6.42 -10.32
N LEU A 70 -6.93 6.76 -9.05
CA LEU A 70 -7.34 5.89 -7.94
C LEU A 70 -8.85 5.82 -7.82
N ILE A 71 -9.37 4.60 -8.00
CA ILE A 71 -10.75 4.23 -7.70
C ILE A 71 -10.89 4.02 -6.19
N GLU A 72 -10.06 3.13 -5.64
CA GLU A 72 -10.15 2.70 -4.24
C GLU A 72 -8.77 2.30 -3.69
N PHE A 73 -8.51 2.60 -2.43
CA PHE A 73 -7.41 2.02 -1.65
C PHE A 73 -7.97 0.95 -0.73
N LYS A 74 -7.45 -0.28 -0.81
CA LYS A 74 -8.02 -1.44 -0.12
C LYS A 74 -6.94 -2.25 0.61
N GLU A 75 -7.01 -2.26 1.94
CA GLU A 75 -6.21 -3.17 2.77
C GLU A 75 -6.80 -4.58 2.69
N LEU A 76 -6.01 -5.57 2.26
CA LEU A 76 -6.49 -6.94 2.04
C LEU A 76 -5.98 -7.95 3.05
N PHE A 77 -4.71 -7.85 3.44
CA PHE A 77 -4.09 -8.83 4.32
C PHE A 77 -3.37 -8.12 5.44
N GLN A 78 -3.63 -8.58 6.66
CA GLN A 78 -2.92 -8.13 7.84
C GLN A 78 -2.07 -9.29 8.31
N GLY A 79 -0.77 -9.09 8.29
CA GLY A 79 0.21 -10.07 8.72
C GLY A 79 0.34 -10.13 10.23
N THR A 80 1.22 -11.02 10.65
CA THR A 80 1.84 -10.92 11.97
C THR A 80 3.01 -9.94 11.90
N VAL A 81 3.97 -10.04 12.81
CA VAL A 81 5.19 -9.22 12.75
C VAL A 81 6.07 -9.58 11.55
N ASP A 82 5.95 -10.81 11.02
CA ASP A 82 6.95 -11.38 10.08
C ASP A 82 6.49 -11.58 8.63
N ALA A 83 5.17 -11.64 8.36
CA ALA A 83 4.61 -11.76 7.01
C ALA A 83 3.07 -11.66 6.99
N ALA A 84 2.51 -11.13 5.91
CA ALA A 84 1.11 -11.32 5.52
C ALA A 84 0.96 -12.45 4.49
N SER A 85 0.03 -13.39 4.72
CA SER A 85 -0.33 -14.39 3.70
C SER A 85 -1.23 -13.77 2.64
N VAL A 86 -0.65 -13.47 1.48
CA VAL A 86 -1.34 -12.87 0.34
C VAL A 86 -1.89 -13.95 -0.59
N TYR A 87 -3.20 -13.91 -0.86
CA TYR A 87 -3.88 -14.91 -1.69
C TYR A 87 -4.31 -14.31 -3.04
N PRO A 88 -3.78 -14.81 -4.18
CA PRO A 88 -4.11 -14.27 -5.50
C PRO A 88 -5.62 -14.21 -5.80
N ARG A 89 -6.39 -15.18 -5.32
CA ARG A 89 -7.85 -15.20 -5.53
C ARG A 89 -8.58 -14.00 -4.91
N GLU A 90 -8.10 -13.50 -3.77
CA GLU A 90 -8.74 -12.36 -3.09
C GLU A 90 -8.30 -11.04 -3.75
N VAL A 91 -7.07 -10.99 -4.26
CA VAL A 91 -6.61 -9.87 -5.11
C VAL A 91 -7.44 -9.81 -6.41
N VAL A 92 -7.67 -10.93 -7.08
CA VAL A 92 -8.51 -10.99 -8.30
C VAL A 92 -9.94 -10.53 -8.00
N LYS A 93 -10.56 -10.97 -6.90
CA LYS A 93 -11.89 -10.48 -6.50
C LYS A 93 -11.89 -8.97 -6.31
N ALA A 94 -10.90 -8.42 -5.59
CA ALA A 94 -10.83 -7.00 -5.30
C ALA A 94 -10.68 -6.14 -6.56
N VAL A 95 -9.83 -6.54 -7.52
CA VAL A 95 -9.67 -5.77 -8.77
C VAL A 95 -10.93 -5.82 -9.64
N LEU A 96 -11.60 -6.98 -9.71
CA LEU A 96 -12.80 -7.16 -10.52
C LEU A 96 -14.03 -6.48 -9.90
N GLU A 97 -14.13 -6.45 -8.58
CA GLU A 97 -15.24 -5.80 -7.84
C GLU A 97 -15.42 -4.33 -8.24
N VAL A 98 -14.32 -3.62 -8.52
CA VAL A 98 -14.34 -2.20 -8.89
C VAL A 98 -13.96 -1.94 -10.35
N ASN A 99 -13.85 -2.99 -11.18
CA ASN A 99 -13.40 -2.91 -12.57
C ASN A 99 -12.07 -2.16 -12.73
N ALA A 100 -11.11 -2.42 -11.84
CA ALA A 100 -9.79 -1.82 -11.93
C ALA A 100 -9.06 -2.29 -13.19
N ALA A 101 -8.51 -1.36 -13.96
CA ALA A 101 -7.67 -1.66 -15.13
C ALA A 101 -6.19 -1.82 -14.78
N ALA A 102 -5.79 -1.29 -13.62
CA ALA A 102 -4.45 -1.41 -13.11
C ALA A 102 -4.42 -1.41 -11.58
N VAL A 103 -3.33 -1.89 -11.01
CA VAL A 103 -3.12 -1.93 -9.56
C VAL A 103 -1.68 -1.53 -9.22
N ILE A 104 -1.52 -0.87 -8.08
CA ILE A 104 -0.24 -0.77 -7.37
C ILE A 104 -0.38 -1.54 -6.06
N PHE A 105 0.54 -2.47 -5.82
CA PHE A 105 0.63 -3.14 -4.52
C PHE A 105 1.35 -2.24 -3.52
N ALA A 106 0.97 -2.33 -2.25
CA ALA A 106 1.67 -1.65 -1.18
C ALA A 106 1.70 -2.52 0.07
N HIS A 107 2.81 -2.50 0.81
CA HIS A 107 2.83 -2.98 2.19
C HIS A 107 3.84 -2.22 3.03
N ASN A 108 3.65 -2.26 4.36
CA ASN A 108 4.58 -1.69 5.31
C ASN A 108 5.44 -2.75 6.00
N HIS A 109 6.69 -2.40 6.31
CA HIS A 109 7.51 -3.12 7.27
C HIS A 109 7.55 -2.35 8.60
N PRO A 110 6.97 -2.88 9.69
CA PRO A 110 6.98 -2.22 11.00
C PRO A 110 8.39 -1.96 11.56
N SER A 111 9.41 -2.65 11.03
CA SER A 111 10.81 -2.43 11.38
C SER A 111 11.37 -1.08 10.91
N GLY A 112 10.70 -0.40 9.97
CA GLY A 112 11.18 0.81 9.31
C GLY A 112 12.08 0.55 8.10
N ASP A 113 12.60 -0.66 7.90
CA ASP A 113 13.40 -1.02 6.73
C ASP A 113 12.50 -1.32 5.52
N SER A 114 12.58 -0.47 4.50
CA SER A 114 11.80 -0.62 3.26
C SER A 114 12.40 -1.62 2.26
N THR A 115 13.45 -2.36 2.63
CA THR A 115 14.09 -3.35 1.75
C THR A 115 13.19 -4.56 1.54
N PRO A 116 12.77 -4.87 0.30
CA PRO A 116 11.89 -6.00 0.05
C PRO A 116 12.62 -7.33 0.21
N SER A 117 11.96 -8.30 0.82
CA SER A 117 12.42 -9.68 0.98
C SER A 117 12.32 -10.47 -0.33
N GLN A 118 12.89 -11.68 -0.36
CA GLN A 118 12.66 -12.62 -1.46
C GLN A 118 11.21 -13.09 -1.54
N ALA A 119 10.49 -13.13 -0.41
CA ALA A 119 9.08 -13.51 -0.40
C ALA A 119 8.24 -12.44 -1.12
N ASP A 120 8.53 -11.15 -0.87
CA ASP A 120 7.86 -10.02 -1.53
C ASP A 120 8.03 -10.07 -3.04
N ARG A 121 9.24 -10.40 -3.53
CA ARG A 121 9.47 -10.61 -4.96
C ARG A 121 8.63 -11.74 -5.54
N ARG A 122 8.68 -12.91 -4.93
CA ARG A 122 7.95 -14.10 -5.43
C ARG A 122 6.44 -13.87 -5.45
N ILE A 123 5.88 -13.23 -4.42
CA ILE A 123 4.45 -12.96 -4.39
C ILE A 123 4.07 -11.90 -5.44
N THR A 124 4.89 -10.87 -5.63
CA THR A 124 4.67 -9.83 -6.64
C THR A 124 4.64 -10.43 -8.04
N GLU A 125 5.63 -11.26 -8.39
CA GLU A 125 5.68 -11.98 -9.67
C GLU A 125 4.43 -12.84 -9.86
N ARG A 126 4.06 -13.64 -8.84
CA ARG A 126 2.87 -14.48 -8.90
C ARG A 126 1.57 -13.67 -9.10
N LEU A 127 1.43 -12.54 -8.42
CA LEU A 127 0.26 -11.67 -8.54
C LEU A 127 0.22 -10.99 -9.91
N LYS A 128 1.36 -10.52 -10.41
CA LYS A 128 1.49 -9.95 -11.77
C LYS A 128 1.04 -10.96 -12.82
N ASP A 129 1.54 -12.19 -12.76
CA ASP A 129 1.14 -13.24 -13.69
C ASP A 129 -0.36 -13.58 -13.56
N THR A 130 -0.88 -13.63 -12.33
CA THR A 130 -2.31 -13.89 -12.09
C THR A 130 -3.21 -12.80 -12.66
N LEU A 131 -2.85 -11.53 -12.46
CA LEU A 131 -3.64 -10.39 -12.92
C LEU A 131 -3.57 -10.18 -14.43
N ALA A 132 -2.46 -10.58 -15.06
CA ALA A 132 -2.35 -10.61 -16.52
C ALA A 132 -3.39 -11.54 -17.18
N LEU A 133 -3.84 -12.60 -16.49
CA LEU A 133 -4.89 -13.50 -17.00
C LEU A 133 -6.29 -12.87 -17.05
N VAL A 134 -6.47 -11.73 -16.38
CA VAL A 134 -7.75 -10.99 -16.32
C VAL A 134 -7.58 -9.54 -16.81
N ASP A 135 -6.55 -9.30 -17.63
CA ASP A 135 -6.26 -8.00 -18.27
C ASP A 135 -6.05 -6.82 -17.30
N VAL A 136 -5.56 -7.08 -16.09
CA VAL A 136 -5.22 -6.04 -15.10
C VAL A 136 -3.72 -5.84 -15.02
N ARG A 137 -3.25 -4.60 -15.23
CA ARG A 137 -1.82 -4.25 -15.21
C ARG A 137 -1.34 -4.05 -13.77
N VAL A 138 -0.17 -4.59 -13.43
CA VAL A 138 0.54 -4.23 -12.20
C VAL A 138 1.53 -3.12 -12.53
N LEU A 139 1.33 -1.92 -11.99
CA LEU A 139 2.18 -0.76 -12.30
C LEU A 139 3.38 -0.65 -11.35
N ASP A 140 3.19 -0.99 -10.08
CA ASP A 140 4.25 -0.95 -9.08
C ASP A 140 3.93 -1.86 -7.87
N HIS A 141 4.94 -2.09 -7.04
CA HIS A 141 4.81 -2.56 -5.68
C HIS A 141 5.67 -1.69 -4.76
N ILE A 142 5.04 -0.96 -3.84
CA ILE A 142 5.68 -0.04 -2.91
C ILE A 142 5.80 -0.67 -1.54
N VAL A 143 7.03 -0.79 -1.04
CA VAL A 143 7.32 -1.19 0.34
C VAL A 143 7.61 0.06 1.16
N THR A 144 6.87 0.29 2.24
CA THR A 144 7.03 1.47 3.09
C THR A 144 7.56 1.12 4.48
N GLY A 145 8.53 1.89 4.95
CA GLY A 145 9.01 1.94 6.32
C GLY A 145 9.33 3.41 6.63
N ASP A 146 10.52 3.70 7.14
CA ASP A 146 11.02 5.08 7.28
C ASP A 146 11.20 5.75 5.91
N THR A 147 11.49 4.94 4.90
CA THR A 147 11.57 5.31 3.48
C THR A 147 10.61 4.45 2.65
N CYS A 148 10.48 4.73 1.36
CA CYS A 148 9.70 3.89 0.45
C CYS A 148 10.62 3.30 -0.62
N THR A 149 10.44 2.03 -0.93
CA THR A 149 11.07 1.33 -2.04
C THR A 149 10.02 0.98 -3.08
N SER A 150 10.25 1.36 -4.34
CA SER A 150 9.43 0.95 -5.50
C SER A 150 10.08 -0.23 -6.23
N PHE A 151 9.29 -1.23 -6.61
CA PHE A 151 9.74 -2.33 -7.45
C PHE A 151 9.97 -1.89 -8.90
N ALA A 152 9.12 -0.98 -9.40
CA ALA A 152 9.25 -0.41 -10.73
C ALA A 152 10.54 0.39 -10.87
N GLU A 153 10.88 1.26 -9.90
CA GLU A 153 12.13 2.02 -9.88
C GLU A 153 13.38 1.11 -9.81
N ARG A 154 13.24 -0.09 -9.24
CA ARG A 154 14.31 -1.10 -9.19
C ARG A 154 14.39 -2.00 -10.42
N GLY A 155 13.45 -1.88 -11.36
CA GLY A 155 13.37 -2.72 -12.56
C GLY A 155 13.01 -4.18 -12.27
N TRP A 156 12.22 -4.44 -11.22
CA TRP A 156 11.76 -5.79 -10.84
C TRP A 156 10.35 -6.14 -11.35
N LEU A 157 9.72 -5.23 -12.10
CA LEU A 157 8.41 -5.41 -12.73
C LEU A 157 8.53 -5.39 -14.24
#